data_AF-A0AAN8ZF61-F1
#
_entry.id   AF-A0AAN8ZF61-F1
#
_cell.length_a   1.000
_cell.length_b   1.000
_cell.length_c   1.000
_cell.angle_alpha   90.00
_cell.angle_beta   90.00
_cell.angle_gamma   90.00
#
_symmetry.space_group_name_H-M   'P 1'
#
loop_
_entity.id
_entity.type
_entity.pdbx_description
1 polymer ?
#
loop_
_entity_poly.entity_id
_entity_poly.type
_entity_poly.pdbx_seq_one_letter_code
_entity_poly.pdbx_strand_id
1 'polypeptide(L)' 'EAGLVEISGLSTHERFLCRLTNKKGCTIEELNAGRICDWFLKDKPKREQDLGSAVLQWDDSTMR' A
#
# COMPACT_ATOMS: atom_id res chain seq x y z
N GLU A 1 18.58 2.68 8.50
CA GLU A 1 17.89 1.44 8.08
C GLU A 1 16.45 1.50 8.55
N ALA A 2 15.48 1.52 7.64
CA ALA A 2 14.11 1.18 8.02
C ALA A 2 14.07 -0.34 8.06
N GLY A 3 13.93 -0.92 9.25
CA GLY A 3 13.88 -2.37 9.45
C GLY A 3 12.84 -2.97 8.51
N LEU A 4 13.24 -4.02 7.80
CA LEU A 4 12.37 -4.82 6.96
C LEU A 4 11.23 -5.33 7.86
N VAL A 5 10.07 -4.67 7.86
CA VAL A 5 8.92 -5.14 8.63
C VAL A 5 8.57 -6.49 8.05
N GLU A 6 8.74 -7.55 8.84
CA GLU A 6 8.28 -8.88 8.48
C GLU A 6 6.76 -8.81 8.32
N ILE A 7 6.31 -8.77 7.07
CA ILE A 7 4.88 -8.69 6.71
C ILE A 7 4.19 -10.04 7.01
N SER A 8 4.97 -11.08 7.35
CA SER A 8 4.49 -12.39 7.79
C SER A 8 3.73 -12.26 9.12
N GLY A 9 2.46 -12.68 9.13
CA GLY A 9 1.60 -12.65 10.31
C GLY A 9 0.58 -11.49 10.33
N LEU A 10 0.74 -10.49 9.46
CA LEU A 10 -0.26 -9.42 9.32
C LEU A 10 -1.48 -9.89 8.53
N SER A 11 -2.68 -9.50 8.97
CA SER A 11 -3.91 -9.62 8.19
C SER A 11 -3.88 -8.68 6.98
N THR A 12 -4.76 -8.93 5.99
CA THR A 12 -4.80 -8.15 4.74
C THR A 12 -4.89 -6.64 4.97
N HIS A 13 -5.68 -6.20 5.95
CA HIS A 13 -5.84 -4.79 6.30
C HIS A 13 -4.58 -4.17 6.91
N GLU A 14 -3.87 -4.91 7.77
CA GLU A 14 -2.63 -4.45 8.38
C GLU A 14 -1.50 -4.38 7.34
N ARG A 15 -1.42 -5.36 6.42
CA ARG A 15 -0.49 -5.29 5.29
C ARG A 15 -0.78 -4.09 4.40
N PHE A 16 -2.05 -3.77 4.17
CA PHE A 16 -2.46 -2.59 3.42
C PHE A 16 -1.94 -1.32 4.10
N LEU A 17 -2.20 -1.15 5.39
CA LEU A 17 -1.76 0.02 6.15
C LEU A 17 -0.23 0.14 6.20
N CYS A 18 0.48 -0.98 6.41
CA CYS A 18 1.94 -1.03 6.41
C CYS A 18 2.53 -0.64 5.04
N ARG A 19 1.98 -1.14 3.94
CA ARG A 19 2.45 -0.76 2.59
C ARG A 19 2.12 0.68 2.23
N LEU A 20 0.95 1.16 2.64
CA LEU A 20 0.51 2.53 2.37
C LEU A 20 1.41 3.54 3.08
N THR A 21 1.68 3.33 4.38
CA THR A 21 2.58 4.18 5.18
C THR A 21 4.02 4.13 4.68
N ASN A 22 4.55 2.94 4.40
CA ASN A 22 5.91 2.78 3.84
C ASN A 22 6.08 3.48 2.48
N LYS A 23 5.13 3.31 1.54
CA LYS A 23 5.21 3.96 0.22
C LYS A 23 5.05 5.48 0.29
N LYS A 24 4.38 5.98 1.34
CA LYS A 24 4.19 7.42 1.54
C LYS A 24 5.31 8.07 2.34
N GLY A 25 6.16 7.29 3.01
CA GLY A 25 7.19 7.83 3.89
C GLY A 25 6.60 8.66 5.02
N CYS A 26 5.37 8.35 5.45
CA CYS A 26 4.69 9.02 6.55
C CYS A 26 4.09 8.00 7.50
N THR A 27 3.94 8.41 8.75
CA THR A 27 3.27 7.63 9.79
C THR A 27 1.78 7.48 9.49
N ILE A 28 1.10 6.58 10.22
CA ILE A 28 -0.33 6.36 10.03
C ILE A 28 -1.16 7.56 10.52
N GLU A 29 -0.67 8.25 11.55
CA GLU A 29 -1.24 9.46 12.13
C GLU A 29 -1.22 10.65 11.15
N GLU A 30 -0.26 10.65 10.21
CA GLU A 30 -0.14 11.66 9.16
C GLU A 30 -0.99 11.36 7.91
N LEU A 31 -1.57 10.15 7.82
CA LEU A 31 -2.46 9.81 6.72
C LEU A 31 -3.80 10.56 6.86
N ASN A 32 -4.25 11.12 5.74
CA ASN A 32 -5.57 11.74 5.64
C ASN A 32 -6.17 11.47 4.27
N ALA A 33 -7.47 11.74 4.13
CA ALA A 33 -8.21 11.52 2.90
C ALA A 33 -7.56 12.20 1.68
N GLY A 34 -7.04 13.41 1.83
CA GLY A 34 -6.35 14.12 0.75
C GLY A 34 -5.12 13.39 0.24
N ARG A 35 -4.27 12.90 1.14
CA ARG A 35 -3.05 12.13 0.79
C ARG A 35 -3.36 10.78 0.14
N ILE A 36 -4.45 10.13 0.58
CA ILE A 36 -4.93 8.86 0.01
C ILE A 36 -5.49 9.09 -1.40
N CYS A 37 -6.31 10.13 -1.59
CA CYS A 37 -6.84 10.49 -2.91
C CYS A 37 -5.72 10.83 -3.89
N ASP A 38 -4.78 11.68 -3.49
CA ASP A 38 -3.61 12.05 -4.31
C ASP A 38 -2.76 10.83 -4.70
N TRP A 39 -2.51 9.94 -3.75
CA TRP A 39 -1.84 8.65 -4.03
C TRP A 39 -2.55 7.84 -5.11
N PHE A 40 -3.86 7.65 -4.91
CA PHE A 40 -4.66 6.78 -5.73
C PHE A 40 -4.76 7.32 -7.16
N LEU A 41 -4.84 8.63 -7.32
CA LEU A 41 -4.78 9.29 -8.63
C LEU A 41 -3.41 9.12 -9.30
N LYS A 42 -2.31 9.32 -8.57
CA LYS A 42 -0.94 9.14 -9.10
C LYS A 42 -0.64 7.70 -9.51
N ASP A 43 -1.28 6.72 -8.88
CA ASP A 43 -1.13 5.30 -9.22
C ASP A 43 -1.99 4.87 -10.43
N LYS A 44 -2.94 5.71 -10.89
CA LYS A 44 -3.82 5.41 -12.03
C LYS A 44 -3.09 4.93 -13.31
N PRO A 45 -2.01 5.59 -13.78
CA PRO A 45 -1.31 5.14 -14.99
C PRO A 45 -0.72 3.73 -14.84
N LYS A 46 -0.27 3.37 -13.63
CA LYS A 46 0.28 2.04 -13.33
C LYS A 46 -0.80 0.98 -13.31
N ARG A 47 -2.01 1.33 -12.84
CA ARG A 47 -3.18 0.44 -12.88
C ARG A 47 -3.64 0.18 -14.31
N GLU A 48 -3.70 1.22 -15.13
CA GLU A 48 -4.15 1.12 -16.52
C GLU A 48 -3.19 0.30 -17.39
N GLN A 49 -1.90 0.27 -17.03
CA GLN A 49 -0.87 -0.48 -17.74
C GLN A 49 -0.59 -1.86 -17.12
N ASP A 50 -1.25 -2.21 -16.01
CA ASP A 50 -0.99 -3.42 -15.23
C ASP A 50 0.50 -3.65 -14.89
N LEU A 51 1.23 -2.56 -14.66
CA LEU A 51 2.68 -2.58 -14.46
C LEU A 51 3.03 -1.86 -13.15
N GLY A 52 3.36 -2.65 -12.13
CA GLY A 52 3.89 -2.13 -10.86
C GLY A 52 2.93 -1.21 -10.10
N SER A 53 1.61 -1.34 -10.32
CA SER A 53 0.61 -0.61 -9.54
C SER A 53 0.67 -1.03 -8.07
N ALA A 54 0.69 -0.03 -7.19
CA ALA A 54 0.63 -0.27 -5.76
C ALA A 54 -0.74 -0.81 -5.31
N VAL A 55 -1.79 -0.58 -6.10
CA VAL A 55 -3.15 -1.05 -5.87
C VAL A 55 -3.35 -2.48 -6.40
N LEU A 56 -2.72 -2.85 -7.52
CA LEU A 56 -2.87 -4.19 -8.11
C LEU A 56 -1.95 -5.25 -7.48
N GLN A 57 -0.93 -4.85 -6.73
CA GLN A 57 -0.04 -5.77 -5.98
C GLN A 57 -0.68 -6.38 -4.73
N TRP A 58 -2.01 -6.34 -4.62
CA TRP A 58 -2.75 -6.98 -3.53
C TRP A 58 -3.02 -8.42 -3.95
N ASP A 59 -2.00 -9.26 -3.85
CA ASP A 59 -2.18 -10.68 -4.14
C ASP A 59 -3.00 -11.33 -3.01
N ASP A 60 -4.17 -11.84 -3.37
CA ASP A 60 -5.18 -12.43 -2.49
C ASP A 60 -4.93 -13.94 -2.27
N SER A 61 -3.68 -14.36 -2.44
CA SER A 61 -3.26 -15.77 -2.31
C SER A 61 -3.40 -16.33 -0.89
N THR A 62 -3.85 -15.53 0.08
CA THR A 62 -4.23 -15.96 1.44
C THR A 62 -5.75 -16.10 1.68
N MET A 63 -6.63 -15.82 0.71
CA MET A 63 -8.07 -16.17 0.78
C MET A 63 -8.31 -17.59 0.25
N ARG A 64 -7.68 -18.60 0.86
CA ARG A 64 -8.10 -20.01 0.75
C ARG A 64 -8.83 -20.43 2.01
#